data_AF-A0AAJ4JNF2-F1
#
_entry.id   AF-A0AAJ4JNF2-F1
#
_cell.length_a   1.000
_cell.length_b   1.000
_cell.length_c   1.000
_cell.angle_alpha   90.00
_cell.angle_beta   90.00
_cell.angle_gamma   90.00
#
_symmetry.space_group_name_H-M   'P 1'
#
loop_
_entity.id
_entity.type
_entity.pdbx_description
1 polymer ?
#
loop_
_entity_poly.entity_id
_entity_poly.type
_entity_poly.pdbx_seq_one_letter_code
_entity_poly.pdbx_strand_id
1 'polypeptide(L)'
;MILRKENVVLKEEDNGKIKELKAMGYQETDEHGKVKGKESKTVADATHKKTLNENKALKEEIKTLKEENAALKKELEEDKKASSK
;
A
#
# COMPACT_ATOMS: atom_id res chain seq x y z
N MET A 1 -23.01 -20.06 -11.66
CA MET A 1 -22.07 -19.00 -11.24
C MET A 1 -22.35 -18.58 -9.81
N ILE A 2 -21.31 -18.25 -9.02
CA ILE A 2 -21.47 -17.79 -7.63
C ILE A 2 -21.28 -16.28 -7.59
N LEU A 3 -22.24 -15.59 -7.01
CA LEU A 3 -22.32 -14.13 -6.93
C LEU A 3 -22.44 -13.70 -5.47
N ARG A 4 -21.74 -12.63 -5.07
CA ARG A 4 -21.78 -12.08 -3.72
C ARG A 4 -22.04 -10.59 -3.72
N LYS A 5 -22.86 -10.14 -2.77
CA LYS A 5 -22.99 -8.73 -2.39
C LYS A 5 -23.11 -8.65 -0.87
N GLU A 6 -22.21 -7.92 -0.22
CA GLU A 6 -22.15 -7.82 1.24
C GLU A 6 -22.10 -9.21 1.91
N ASN A 7 -23.15 -9.59 2.64
CA ASN A 7 -23.31 -10.87 3.34
C ASN A 7 -24.17 -11.88 2.58
N VAL A 8 -24.62 -11.55 1.36
CA VAL A 8 -25.48 -12.41 0.55
C VAL A 8 -24.62 -13.11 -0.50
N VAL A 9 -24.76 -14.44 -0.59
CA VAL A 9 -24.14 -15.29 -1.62
C VAL A 9 -25.24 -16.03 -2.36
N LEU A 10 -25.25 -15.91 -3.69
CA LEU A 10 -26.23 -16.53 -4.59
C LEU A 10 -25.52 -17.45 -5.57
N LYS A 11 -26.16 -18.57 -5.90
CA LYS A 11 -25.79 -19.42 -7.02
C LYS A 11 -26.84 -19.26 -8.10
N GLU A 12 -26.43 -18.77 -9.27
CA GLU A 12 -27.32 -18.52 -10.40
C GLU A 12 -26.68 -19.06 -11.68
N GLU A 13 -27.49 -19.70 -12.53
CA GLU A 13 -27.04 -20.32 -13.78
C GLU A 13 -27.64 -19.61 -15.00
N ASP A 14 -28.70 -18.84 -14.81
CA ASP A 14 -29.31 -18.03 -15.85
C ASP A 14 -28.47 -16.78 -16.17
N ASN A 15 -27.96 -16.72 -17.40
CA ASN A 15 -27.15 -15.62 -17.90
C ASN A 15 -27.88 -14.26 -17.89
N GLY A 16 -29.21 -14.24 -18.05
CA GLY A 16 -30.02 -13.02 -17.96
C GLY A 16 -29.99 -12.45 -16.55
N LYS A 17 -30.35 -13.28 -15.56
CA LYS A 17 -30.34 -12.91 -14.14
C LYS A 17 -28.95 -12.55 -13.64
N ILE A 18 -27.92 -13.28 -14.08
CA ILE A 18 -26.52 -12.97 -13.79
C ILE A 18 -26.17 -11.53 -14.19
N LYS A 19 -26.61 -11.09 -15.37
CA LYS A 19 -26.33 -9.73 -15.88
C LYS A 19 -27.04 -8.67 -15.03
N GLU A 20 -28.27 -8.93 -14.62
CA GLU A 20 -29.02 -8.06 -13.72
C GLU A 20 -28.36 -7.97 -12.33
N LEU A 21 -27.98 -9.10 -11.74
CA LEU A 21 -27.29 -9.14 -10.46
C LEU A 21 -25.96 -8.38 -10.49
N LYS A 22 -25.18 -8.53 -11.57
CA LYS A 22 -23.98 -7.71 -11.78
C LYS A 22 -24.30 -6.21 -11.83
N ALA A 23 -25.36 -5.82 -12.53
CA ALA A 23 -25.81 -4.43 -12.59
C ALA A 23 -26.27 -3.89 -11.22
N MET A 24 -26.84 -4.76 -10.38
CA MET A 24 -27.19 -4.45 -8.98
C MET A 24 -26.00 -4.44 -8.02
N GLY A 25 -24.79 -4.71 -8.52
CA GLY A 25 -23.54 -4.65 -7.76
C GLY A 25 -23.08 -5.97 -7.14
N TYR A 26 -23.64 -7.12 -7.54
CA TYR A 26 -23.09 -8.41 -7.17
C TYR A 26 -21.78 -8.68 -7.91
N GLN A 27 -20.83 -9.27 -7.21
CA GLN A 27 -19.52 -9.63 -7.75
C GLN A 27 -19.39 -11.14 -7.88
N GLU A 28 -18.71 -11.60 -8.93
CA GLU A 28 -18.40 -13.02 -9.09
C GLU A 28 -17.44 -13.50 -8.02
N THR A 29 -17.69 -14.69 -7.49
CA THR A 29 -16.81 -15.34 -6.51
C THR A 29 -16.40 -16.74 -6.95
N ASP A 30 -15.37 -17.27 -6.32
CA ASP A 30 -15.06 -18.70 -6.36
C ASP A 30 -16.00 -19.52 -5.46
N GLU A 31 -15.77 -20.83 -5.44
CA GLU A 31 -16.52 -21.82 -4.64
C GLU A 31 -16.42 -21.58 -3.13
N HIS A 32 -15.42 -20.82 -2.69
CA HIS A 32 -15.22 -20.42 -1.31
C HIS A 32 -15.79 -19.02 -0.99
N GLY A 33 -16.50 -18.39 -1.93
CA GLY A 33 -17.11 -17.08 -1.73
C GLY A 33 -16.13 -15.90 -1.79
N LYS A 34 -14.90 -16.13 -2.28
CA LYS A 34 -13.90 -15.08 -2.49
C LYS A 34 -14.13 -14.42 -3.84
N VAL A 35 -14.23 -13.09 -3.84
CA VAL A 35 -14.49 -12.29 -5.06
C VAL A 35 -13.35 -12.48 -6.07
N LYS A 36 -13.71 -12.89 -7.29
CA LYS A 36 -12.79 -12.96 -8.43
C LYS A 36 -12.63 -11.56 -9.03
N GLY A 37 -11.40 -11.13 -9.27
CA GLY A 37 -11.11 -9.95 -10.09
C GLY A 37 -11.13 -8.58 -9.40
N LYS A 38 -11.41 -8.49 -8.09
CA LYS A 38 -10.94 -7.33 -7.31
C LYS A 38 -9.80 -7.78 -6.43
N GLU A 39 -8.63 -7.16 -6.59
CA GLU A 39 -7.68 -7.03 -5.50
C GLU A 39 -8.46 -6.39 -4.35
N SER A 40 -8.96 -7.22 -3.44
CA SER A 40 -9.54 -6.77 -2.19
C SER A 40 -8.40 -6.04 -1.46
N LYS A 41 -8.30 -4.72 -1.65
CA LYS A 41 -7.44 -3.87 -0.82
C LYS A 41 -7.99 -4.00 0.58
N THR A 42 -7.44 -4.93 1.34
CA THR A 42 -7.79 -5.04 2.75
C THR A 42 -7.26 -3.79 3.45
N VAL A 43 -7.87 -3.42 4.58
CA VAL A 43 -7.30 -2.35 5.43
C VAL A 43 -5.85 -2.69 5.80
N ALA A 44 -5.52 -3.98 5.93
CA ALA A 44 -4.17 -4.47 6.15
C ALA A 44 -3.22 -4.13 4.97
N ASP A 45 -3.63 -4.35 3.72
CA ASP A 45 -2.80 -4.00 2.55
C ASP A 45 -2.58 -2.48 2.42
N ALA A 46 -3.63 -1.69 2.68
CA ALA A 46 -3.52 -0.23 2.68
C ALA A 46 -2.57 0.27 3.77
N THR A 47 -2.68 -0.30 4.97
CA THR A 47 -1.81 0.03 6.12
C THR A 47 -0.38 -0.40 5.84
N HIS A 48 -0.17 -1.62 5.33
CA HIS A 48 1.16 -2.12 4.98
C HIS A 48 1.84 -1.24 3.93
N LYS A 49 1.11 -0.85 2.88
CA LYS A 49 1.63 0.04 1.84
C LYS A 49 1.99 1.42 2.39
N LYS A 50 1.16 1.98 3.28
CA LYS A 50 1.43 3.26 3.95
C LYS A 50 2.71 3.17 4.80
N THR A 51 2.81 2.17 5.67
CA THR A 51 4.00 1.95 6.51
C THR A 51 5.26 1.68 5.69
N LEU A 52 5.15 0.98 4.56
CA LEU A 52 6.29 0.74 3.67
C LEU A 52 6.80 2.04 3.05
N ASN A 53 5.89 2.91 2.62
CA ASN A 53 6.24 4.21 2.05
C ASN A 53 6.87 5.14 3.10
N GLU A 54 6.31 5.19 4.30
CA GLU A 54 6.87 5.96 5.42
C GLU A 54 8.28 5.47 5.78
N ASN A 55 8.49 4.15 5.85
CA ASN A 55 9.82 3.57 6.10
C ASN A 55 10.84 3.92 5.02
N LYS A 56 10.41 3.99 3.74
CA LYS A 56 11.31 4.41 2.66
C LYS A 56 11.67 5.89 2.79
N ALA A 57 10.70 6.76 3.07
CA ALA A 57 10.94 8.19 3.29
C ALA A 57 11.90 8.43 4.46
N LEU A 58 11.67 7.77 5.59
CA LEU A 58 12.54 7.89 6.77
C LEU A 58 13.96 7.39 6.51
N LYS A 59 14.15 6.34 5.69
CA LYS A 59 15.49 5.86 5.32
C LYS A 59 16.27 6.88 4.48
N GLU A 60 15.61 7.54 3.53
CA GLU A 60 16.23 8.60 2.71
C GLU A 60 16.56 9.83 3.55
N GLU A 61 15.68 10.20 4.49
CA GLU A 61 15.92 11.31 5.42
C GLU A 61 17.11 11.03 6.33
N ILE A 62 17.20 9.82 6.91
CA ILE A 62 18.36 9.40 7.73
C ILE A 62 19.65 9.45 6.90
N LYS A 63 19.61 9.05 5.63
CA LYS A 63 20.79 9.12 4.75
C LYS A 63 21.24 10.56 4.54
N THR A 64 20.30 11.44 4.22
CA THR A 64 20.56 12.88 4.00
C THR A 64 21.14 13.52 5.26
N LEU A 65 20.52 13.30 6.42
CA LEU A 65 21.00 13.82 7.70
C LEU A 65 22.39 13.29 8.08
N LYS A 66 22.74 12.06 7.69
CA LYS A 66 24.09 11.52 7.91
C LYS A 66 25.12 12.21 7.01
N GLU A 67 24.78 12.46 5.76
CA GLU A 67 25.64 13.16 4.81
C GLU A 67 25.87 14.62 5.27
N GLU A 68 24.82 15.33 5.67
CA GLU A 68 24.90 16.68 6.24
C GLU A 68 25.74 16.71 7.52
N ASN A 69 25.52 15.78 8.46
CA ASN A 69 26.33 15.70 9.67
C ASN A 69 27.81 15.41 9.36
N ALA A 70 28.12 14.63 8.33
CA ALA A 70 29.49 14.39 7.91
C ALA A 70 30.12 15.64 7.31
N ALA A 71 29.39 16.39 6.49
CA ALA A 71 29.83 17.67 5.93
C ALA A 71 30.10 18.71 7.02
N LEU A 72 29.14 18.91 7.93
CA LEU A 72 29.28 19.86 9.04
C LEU A 72 30.46 19.52 9.97
N LYS A 73 30.68 18.22 10.26
CA LYS A 73 31.84 17.80 11.04
C LYS A 73 33.15 18.12 10.34
N LYS A 74 33.19 17.98 9.01
CA LYS A 74 34.37 18.30 8.22
C LYS A 74 34.65 19.81 8.22
N GLU A 75 33.61 20.62 8.00
CA GLU A 75 33.71 22.09 8.09
C GLU A 75 34.21 22.53 9.46
N LEU A 76 33.64 21.97 10.55
CA LEU A 76 34.08 22.28 11.91
C LEU A 76 35.56 21.95 12.17
N GLU A 77 36.05 20.83 11.63
CA GLU A 77 37.46 20.44 11.74
C GLU A 77 38.38 21.35 10.90
N GLU A 78 37.93 21.80 9.73
CA GLU A 78 38.65 22.76 8.89
C GLU A 78 38.72 24.14 9.57
N ASP A 79 37.62 24.63 10.12
CA ASP A 79 37.55 25.88 10.87
C ASP A 79 38.46 25.86 12.11
N LYS A 80 38.46 24.77 12.87
CA LYS A 80 39.37 24.61 14.03
C LYS A 80 40.84 24.65 13.62
N LYS A 81 41.20 24.03 12.48
CA LYS A 81 42.58 24.07 11.96
C LYS A 81 42.97 25.46 11.45
N ALA A 82 42.01 26.19 10.89
CA ALA A 82 42.22 27.57 10.46
C ALA A 82 42.37 28.53 11.65
N SER A 83 41.60 28.33 12.73
CA SER A 83 41.67 29.17 13.92
C SER A 83 42.87 28.90 14.83
N SER A 84 43.57 27.76 14.66
CA SER A 84 44.75 27.41 15.45
C SER A 84 46.09 27.78 14.77
N LYS A 85 46.05 28.55 13.69
CA LYS A 85 47.20 28.93 12.85
C LYS A 85 47.41 30.44 12.89
#